data_AF-A0A2N1TML4-F1
#
_entry.id   AF-A0A2N1TML4-F1
#
_cell.length_a   1.000
_cell.length_b   1.000
_cell.length_c   1.000
_cell.angle_alpha   90.00
_cell.angle_beta   90.00
_cell.angle_gamma   90.00
#
_symmetry.space_group_name_H-M   'P 1'
#
loop_
_entity.id
_entity.type
_entity.pdbx_description
1 polymer ?
#
loop_
_entity_poly.entity_id
_entity_poly.type
_entity_poly.pdbx_seq_one_letter_code
_entity_poly.pdbx_strand_id
1 'polypeptide(L)'
;MTMDQHNIQKMNSYFKKAGIELTPRQAEQFALLHDLLVRHNDEMDLTRLRTFDDIIVKHFIDSIYFTRFVEMPGSLVDIGTGAGFPGLPLKIYLPGLHIILAEPRHKRVTFMEMAVKELGLEGVEIYGHLVTDKSFFPVTGVITRALESADETLTRVAHFLPADGTVILMKGPEAGTDLEALSPANRDEYEAAENIPYTLPGTEYARRILLFRKKRSTLTRTYVISKHEDTALGQAISSPDNKTYKELKKLTSAAGMKKQGALILSGKKIIVEALENPSIEKDWLIIHDGYVEYDTAINRACDEYAATRRLLIMKKGLYNELDTFTTRGPLLAARMPELPEWDGKAEKGCNLIIPFQDPQNVGAVIRSAVGLGVANIIITREAAHPWNPRCLRSSSGTVFQAPLKRGPSLYDLDETGLDAPLITLDSGGTDIRTFTFPETFYLLPGIEGPGLPENLKSGSVSIPLGSGIDSLNASMAAAIALYEWMRQKPVR
;
A
#
# COMPACT_ATOMS: atom_id res chain seq x y z
N MET A 1 -32.78 -42.85 29.86
CA MET A 1 -32.04 -41.71 29.30
C MET A 1 -32.98 -41.00 28.34
N THR A 2 -33.17 -39.69 28.49
CA THR A 2 -33.91 -38.89 27.51
C THR A 2 -33.19 -38.95 26.15
N MET A 3 -33.90 -38.69 25.05
CA MET A 3 -33.31 -38.71 23.69
C MET A 3 -32.07 -37.79 23.60
N ASP A 4 -32.05 -36.71 24.37
CA ASP A 4 -30.94 -35.76 24.49
C ASP A 4 -29.66 -36.39 25.09
N GLN A 5 -29.79 -37.18 26.16
CA GLN A 5 -28.62 -37.82 26.80
C GLN A 5 -27.95 -38.85 25.89
N HIS A 6 -28.71 -39.56 25.06
CA HIS A 6 -28.15 -40.51 24.10
C HIS A 6 -27.37 -39.81 22.99
N ASN A 7 -27.89 -38.70 22.45
CA ASN A 7 -27.23 -37.93 21.40
C ASN A 7 -25.94 -37.28 21.90
N ILE A 8 -25.93 -36.74 23.11
CA ILE A 8 -24.72 -36.18 23.74
C ILE A 8 -23.62 -37.25 23.90
N GLN A 9 -23.98 -38.45 24.36
CA GLN A 9 -23.02 -39.55 24.50
C GLN A 9 -22.44 -39.99 23.13
N LYS A 10 -23.29 -40.09 22.10
CA LYS A 10 -22.83 -40.36 20.74
C LYS A 10 -21.89 -39.25 20.25
N MET A 11 -22.25 -37.98 20.42
CA MET A 11 -21.43 -36.83 20.02
C MET A 11 -20.02 -36.93 20.62
N ASN A 12 -19.93 -37.15 21.93
CA ASN A 12 -18.65 -37.34 22.62
C ASN A 12 -17.84 -38.50 22.05
N SER A 13 -18.50 -39.62 21.71
CA SER A 13 -17.82 -40.78 21.11
C SER A 13 -17.19 -40.44 19.74
N TYR A 14 -17.91 -39.73 18.86
CA TYR A 14 -17.38 -39.32 17.56
C TYR A 14 -16.20 -38.35 17.69
N PHE A 15 -16.33 -37.31 18.51
CA PHE A 15 -15.27 -36.33 18.70
C PHE A 15 -14.03 -36.97 19.36
N LYS A 16 -14.23 -37.84 20.35
CA LYS A 16 -13.13 -38.58 20.99
C LYS A 16 -12.39 -39.49 19.99
N LYS A 17 -13.11 -40.17 19.07
CA LYS A 17 -12.49 -40.95 17.98
C LYS A 17 -11.69 -40.07 17.03
N ALA A 18 -12.08 -38.81 16.85
CA ALA A 18 -11.32 -37.81 16.09
C ALA A 18 -10.16 -37.18 16.89
N GLY A 19 -9.94 -37.58 18.14
CA GLY A 19 -8.92 -37.02 19.01
C GLY A 19 -9.26 -35.61 19.51
N ILE A 20 -10.55 -35.27 19.60
CA ILE A 20 -11.05 -33.99 20.10
C ILE A 20 -11.84 -34.25 21.39
N GLU A 21 -11.44 -33.59 22.47
CA GLU A 21 -12.17 -33.64 23.74
C GLU A 21 -13.10 -32.44 23.84
N LEU A 22 -14.38 -32.71 24.09
CA LEU A 22 -15.39 -31.68 24.31
C LEU A 22 -15.63 -31.50 25.80
N THR A 23 -15.84 -30.26 26.22
CA THR A 23 -16.44 -29.99 27.53
C THR A 23 -17.91 -30.43 27.56
N PRO A 24 -18.51 -30.68 28.74
CA PRO A 24 -19.93 -31.04 28.83
C PRO A 24 -20.85 -30.05 28.11
N ARG A 25 -20.61 -28.73 28.29
CA ARG A 25 -21.37 -27.67 27.62
C ARG A 25 -21.23 -27.73 26.10
N GLN A 26 -20.03 -27.98 25.57
CA GLN A 26 -19.83 -28.10 24.13
C GLN A 26 -20.53 -29.32 23.55
N ALA A 27 -20.51 -30.45 24.24
CA ALA A 27 -21.21 -31.66 23.82
C ALA A 27 -22.74 -31.44 23.77
N GLU A 28 -23.29 -30.72 24.75
CA GLU A 28 -24.69 -30.29 24.76
C GLU A 28 -25.00 -29.34 23.59
N GLN A 29 -24.16 -28.32 23.35
CA GLN A 29 -24.33 -27.38 22.24
C GLN A 29 -24.26 -28.07 20.87
N PHE A 30 -23.33 -29.00 20.65
CA PHE A 30 -23.28 -29.75 19.40
C PHE A 30 -24.51 -30.66 19.21
N ALA A 31 -24.99 -31.30 20.27
CA ALA A 31 -26.21 -32.10 20.21
C ALA A 31 -27.44 -31.25 19.88
N LEU A 32 -27.56 -30.07 20.49
CA LEU A 32 -28.62 -29.10 20.22
C LEU A 32 -28.53 -28.54 18.80
N LEU A 33 -27.33 -28.18 18.32
CA LEU A 33 -27.12 -27.71 16.94
C LEU A 33 -27.52 -28.79 15.92
N HIS A 34 -27.19 -30.06 16.18
CA HIS A 34 -27.63 -31.17 15.34
C HIS A 34 -29.17 -31.27 15.29
N ASP A 35 -29.81 -31.24 16.45
CA ASP A 35 -31.26 -31.33 16.57
C ASP A 35 -31.98 -30.18 15.85
N LEU A 36 -31.50 -28.94 16.03
CA LEU A 36 -31.99 -27.77 15.29
C LEU A 36 -31.82 -27.93 13.78
N LEU A 37 -30.65 -28.39 13.34
CA LEU A 37 -30.38 -28.62 11.93
C LEU A 37 -31.37 -29.63 11.36
N VAL A 38 -31.56 -30.78 11.99
CA VAL A 38 -32.47 -31.83 11.50
C VAL A 38 -33.91 -31.35 11.48
N ARG A 39 -34.38 -30.69 12.55
CA ARG A 39 -35.76 -30.20 12.67
C ARG A 39 -36.13 -29.19 11.59
N HIS A 40 -35.21 -28.28 11.25
CA HIS A 40 -35.50 -27.18 10.33
C HIS A 40 -35.03 -27.42 8.89
N ASN A 41 -34.28 -28.49 8.63
CA ASN A 41 -33.66 -28.70 7.34
C ASN A 41 -34.68 -28.91 6.20
N ASP A 42 -35.80 -29.61 6.43
CA ASP A 42 -36.79 -29.88 5.38
C ASP A 42 -37.51 -28.60 4.91
N GLU A 43 -37.72 -27.63 5.81
CA GLU A 43 -38.36 -26.35 5.48
C GLU A 43 -37.36 -25.32 4.93
N MET A 44 -36.11 -25.35 5.40
CA MET A 44 -35.13 -24.30 5.18
C MET A 44 -34.01 -24.63 4.18
N ASP A 45 -33.90 -25.89 3.73
CA ASP A 45 -32.85 -26.37 2.80
C ASP A 45 -31.42 -26.02 3.28
N LEU A 46 -31.12 -26.43 4.53
CA LEU A 46 -29.92 -26.04 5.25
C LEU A 46 -28.68 -26.83 4.80
N THR A 47 -28.82 -28.14 4.64
CA THR A 47 -27.76 -29.06 4.17
C THR A 47 -28.36 -30.15 3.28
N ARG A 48 -27.52 -30.85 2.51
CA ARG A 48 -27.90 -32.08 1.79
C ARG A 48 -27.69 -33.34 2.64
N LEU A 49 -26.93 -33.25 3.73
CA LEU A 49 -26.68 -34.37 4.62
C LEU A 49 -27.93 -34.64 5.49
N ARG A 50 -28.20 -35.92 5.75
CA ARG A 50 -29.42 -36.36 6.46
C ARG A 50 -29.12 -37.34 7.59
N THR A 51 -28.01 -38.07 7.52
CA THR A 51 -27.64 -39.04 8.55
C THR A 51 -26.88 -38.36 9.68
N PHE A 52 -27.10 -38.85 10.90
CA PHE A 52 -26.40 -38.37 12.11
C PHE A 52 -24.88 -38.40 11.93
N ASP A 53 -24.37 -39.54 11.43
CA ASP A 53 -22.94 -39.78 11.21
C ASP A 53 -22.33 -38.82 10.19
N ASP A 54 -23.00 -38.61 9.04
CA ASP A 54 -22.51 -37.70 8.01
C ASP A 54 -22.45 -36.25 8.51
N ILE A 55 -23.48 -35.80 9.23
CA ILE A 55 -23.53 -34.43 9.77
C ILE A 55 -22.37 -34.22 10.74
N ILE A 56 -22.16 -35.13 11.68
CA ILE A 56 -21.08 -34.98 12.67
C ILE A 56 -19.71 -34.97 11.98
N VAL A 57 -19.45 -35.92 11.10
CA VAL A 57 -18.12 -36.04 10.48
C VAL A 57 -17.85 -34.89 9.50
N LYS A 58 -18.80 -34.60 8.58
CA LYS A 58 -18.59 -33.67 7.46
C LYS A 58 -18.99 -32.22 7.75
N HIS A 59 -19.72 -31.95 8.83
CA HIS A 59 -20.08 -30.58 9.22
C HIS A 59 -19.53 -30.18 10.58
N PHE A 60 -19.43 -31.07 11.56
CA PHE A 60 -18.93 -30.65 12.88
C PHE A 60 -17.43 -30.88 12.99
N ILE A 61 -16.97 -32.12 12.88
CA ILE A 61 -15.55 -32.48 12.98
C ILE A 61 -14.74 -31.77 11.90
N ASP A 62 -15.17 -31.81 10.63
CA ASP A 62 -14.47 -31.11 9.54
C ASP A 62 -14.30 -29.60 9.83
N SER A 63 -15.30 -28.97 10.44
CA SER A 63 -15.29 -27.53 10.77
C SER A 63 -14.35 -27.16 11.90
N ILE A 64 -13.84 -28.11 12.69
CA ILE A 64 -12.96 -27.80 13.84
C ILE A 64 -11.63 -28.53 13.78
N TYR A 65 -11.52 -29.64 13.05
CA TYR A 65 -10.33 -30.49 13.06
C TYR A 65 -9.09 -29.76 12.55
N PHE A 66 -9.26 -28.86 11.58
CA PHE A 66 -8.16 -28.08 11.02
C PHE A 66 -7.50 -27.13 12.02
N THR A 67 -8.18 -26.75 13.11
CA THR A 67 -7.65 -25.87 14.17
C THR A 67 -6.44 -26.48 14.89
N ARG A 68 -6.18 -27.78 14.71
CA ARG A 68 -4.97 -28.47 15.20
C ARG A 68 -3.72 -28.13 14.40
N PHE A 69 -3.88 -27.60 13.19
CA PHE A 69 -2.79 -27.30 12.25
C PHE A 69 -2.63 -25.81 11.99
N VAL A 70 -3.58 -24.98 12.44
CA VAL A 70 -3.64 -23.56 12.15
C VAL A 70 -3.86 -22.80 13.45
N GLU A 71 -3.01 -21.80 13.71
CA GLU A 71 -3.25 -20.84 14.79
C GLU A 71 -4.45 -19.97 14.44
N MET A 72 -5.47 -19.98 15.30
CA MET A 72 -6.73 -19.31 15.02
C MET A 72 -6.66 -17.81 15.37
N PRO A 73 -7.10 -16.92 14.47
CA PRO A 73 -7.20 -15.49 14.76
C PRO A 73 -8.25 -15.22 15.86
N GLY A 74 -8.09 -14.13 16.60
CA GLY A 74 -9.02 -13.75 17.68
C GLY A 74 -10.40 -13.27 17.18
N SER A 75 -10.45 -12.77 15.94
CA SER A 75 -11.70 -12.40 15.26
C SER A 75 -11.69 -12.81 13.79
N LEU A 76 -12.85 -13.31 13.30
CA LEU A 76 -12.95 -13.93 11.98
C LEU A 76 -14.29 -13.66 11.29
N VAL A 77 -14.30 -13.58 9.95
CA VAL A 77 -15.53 -13.66 9.13
C VAL A 77 -15.59 -14.96 8.35
N ASP A 78 -16.71 -15.68 8.46
CA ASP A 78 -17.03 -16.89 7.68
C ASP A 78 -17.87 -16.53 6.46
N ILE A 79 -17.21 -16.48 5.30
CA ILE A 79 -17.82 -16.05 4.03
C ILE A 79 -18.49 -17.23 3.34
N GLY A 80 -19.79 -17.09 3.09
CA GLY A 80 -20.58 -18.16 2.48
C GLY A 80 -20.83 -19.30 3.45
N THR A 81 -21.01 -18.96 4.73
CA THR A 81 -21.15 -19.92 5.85
C THR A 81 -22.30 -20.93 5.66
N GLY A 82 -23.28 -20.66 4.80
CA GLY A 82 -24.39 -21.59 4.60
C GLY A 82 -25.29 -21.63 5.83
N ALA A 83 -25.55 -22.83 6.34
CA ALA A 83 -26.27 -23.02 7.61
C ALA A 83 -25.39 -22.79 8.85
N GLY A 84 -24.33 -21.96 8.75
CA GLY A 84 -23.41 -21.65 9.85
C GLY A 84 -22.18 -22.56 9.92
N PHE A 85 -21.65 -23.03 8.79
CA PHE A 85 -20.52 -23.95 8.73
C PHE A 85 -19.38 -23.40 7.86
N PRO A 86 -18.14 -23.29 8.39
CA PRO A 86 -17.67 -23.83 9.67
C PRO A 86 -17.96 -22.97 10.93
N GLY A 87 -18.57 -21.80 10.79
CA GLY A 87 -18.61 -20.80 11.86
C GLY A 87 -19.27 -21.20 13.20
N LEU A 88 -20.45 -21.82 13.19
CA LEU A 88 -21.14 -22.25 14.42
C LEU A 88 -20.36 -23.36 15.16
N PRO A 89 -19.90 -24.46 14.53
CA PRO A 89 -19.00 -25.41 15.19
C PRO A 89 -17.73 -24.78 15.75
N LEU A 90 -17.10 -23.88 14.99
CA LEU A 90 -15.90 -23.17 15.46
C LEU A 90 -16.20 -22.37 16.71
N LYS A 91 -17.34 -21.67 16.74
CA LYS A 91 -17.73 -20.88 17.90
C LYS A 91 -18.04 -21.71 19.14
N ILE A 92 -18.68 -22.87 18.97
CA ILE A 92 -18.89 -23.82 20.07
C ILE A 92 -17.52 -24.31 20.60
N TYR A 93 -16.61 -24.68 19.70
CA TYR A 93 -15.31 -25.23 20.07
C TYR A 93 -14.35 -24.18 20.67
N LEU A 94 -14.42 -22.93 20.19
CA LEU A 94 -13.61 -21.79 20.62
C LEU A 94 -14.52 -20.65 21.13
N PRO A 95 -15.04 -20.74 22.38
CA PRO A 95 -16.01 -19.77 22.90
C PRO A 95 -15.52 -18.32 22.88
N GLY A 96 -14.19 -18.08 22.97
CA GLY A 96 -13.59 -16.76 22.93
C GLY A 96 -13.45 -16.13 21.54
N LEU A 97 -13.71 -16.88 20.46
CA LEU A 97 -13.58 -16.38 19.08
C LEU A 97 -14.70 -15.39 18.75
N HIS A 98 -14.37 -14.16 18.36
CA HIS A 98 -15.37 -13.26 17.76
C HIS A 98 -15.60 -13.65 16.31
N ILE A 99 -16.84 -13.93 15.91
CA ILE A 99 -17.12 -14.40 14.56
C ILE A 99 -18.29 -13.70 13.89
N ILE A 100 -18.11 -13.33 12.63
CA ILE A 100 -19.15 -12.81 11.74
C ILE A 100 -19.53 -13.93 10.76
N LEU A 101 -20.81 -14.27 10.70
CA LEU A 101 -21.37 -15.30 9.81
C LEU A 101 -22.03 -14.63 8.60
N ALA A 102 -21.38 -14.69 7.43
CA ALA A 102 -21.85 -14.00 6.22
C ALA A 102 -22.55 -14.95 5.24
N GLU A 103 -23.86 -14.74 5.03
CA GLU A 103 -24.70 -15.52 4.13
C GLU A 103 -25.88 -14.67 3.60
N PRO A 104 -26.02 -14.49 2.28
CA PRO A 104 -27.11 -13.68 1.71
C PRO A 104 -28.49 -14.35 1.72
N ARG A 105 -28.60 -15.67 1.88
CA ARG A 105 -29.90 -16.38 1.80
C ARG A 105 -30.69 -16.26 3.11
N HIS A 106 -31.82 -15.55 3.03
CA HIS A 106 -32.69 -15.28 4.18
C HIS A 106 -33.02 -16.51 5.05
N LYS A 107 -33.41 -17.65 4.47
CA LYS A 107 -33.74 -18.86 5.25
C LYS A 107 -32.59 -19.33 6.15
N ARG A 108 -31.34 -19.20 5.66
CA ARG A 108 -30.14 -19.59 6.40
C ARG A 108 -29.76 -18.56 7.45
N VAL A 109 -29.94 -17.26 7.14
CA VAL A 109 -29.80 -16.18 8.11
C VAL A 109 -30.73 -16.41 9.30
N THR A 110 -32.03 -16.65 9.04
CA THR A 110 -33.03 -16.94 10.08
C THR A 110 -32.66 -18.18 10.91
N PHE A 111 -32.17 -19.25 10.27
CA PHE A 111 -31.68 -20.42 10.99
C PHE A 111 -30.50 -20.09 11.91
N MET A 112 -29.50 -19.34 11.42
CA MET A 112 -28.34 -18.97 12.22
C MET A 112 -28.71 -18.07 13.40
N GLU A 113 -29.62 -17.12 13.23
CA GLU A 113 -30.12 -16.26 14.32
C GLU A 113 -30.78 -17.10 15.42
N MET A 114 -31.62 -18.05 15.02
CA MET A 114 -32.24 -19.01 15.93
C MET A 114 -31.19 -19.87 16.64
N ALA A 115 -30.26 -20.46 15.89
CA ALA A 115 -29.23 -21.33 16.42
C ALA A 115 -28.31 -20.60 17.41
N VAL A 116 -27.84 -19.39 17.09
CA VAL A 116 -27.02 -18.55 17.99
C VAL A 116 -27.74 -18.30 19.31
N LYS A 117 -29.04 -17.97 19.25
CA LYS A 117 -29.87 -17.71 20.43
C LYS A 117 -30.06 -18.97 21.27
N GLU A 118 -30.46 -20.09 20.67
CA GLU A 118 -30.75 -21.33 21.39
C GLU A 118 -29.49 -22.00 21.98
N LEU A 119 -28.36 -21.89 21.29
CA LEU A 119 -27.07 -22.37 21.78
C LEU A 119 -26.44 -21.46 22.85
N GLY A 120 -26.98 -20.25 23.04
CA GLY A 120 -26.43 -19.25 23.96
C GLY A 120 -25.01 -18.84 23.58
N LEU A 121 -24.75 -18.60 22.29
CA LEU A 121 -23.45 -18.16 21.79
C LEU A 121 -23.34 -16.64 21.87
N GLU A 122 -22.27 -16.15 22.50
CA GLU A 122 -21.96 -14.71 22.61
C GLU A 122 -20.88 -14.30 21.61
N GLY A 123 -20.83 -13.05 21.15
CA GLY A 123 -19.79 -12.61 20.21
C GLY A 123 -19.91 -13.23 18.82
N VAL A 124 -21.15 -13.50 18.39
CA VAL A 124 -21.50 -13.90 17.02
C VAL A 124 -22.32 -12.78 16.39
N GLU A 125 -21.91 -12.33 15.20
CA GLU A 125 -22.68 -11.39 14.38
C GLU A 125 -23.12 -12.09 13.10
N ILE A 126 -24.31 -11.75 12.59
CA ILE A 126 -24.85 -12.34 11.36
C ILE A 126 -24.94 -11.24 10.31
N TYR A 127 -24.25 -11.47 9.19
CA TYR A 127 -24.24 -10.57 8.03
C TYR A 127 -25.07 -11.17 6.90
N GLY A 128 -26.32 -10.74 6.80
CA GLY A 128 -27.31 -11.25 5.85
C GLY A 128 -27.16 -10.80 4.40
N HIS A 129 -25.95 -10.43 3.97
CA HIS A 129 -25.67 -9.89 2.63
C HIS A 129 -24.46 -10.57 1.99
N LEU A 130 -24.33 -10.40 0.68
CA LEU A 130 -23.17 -10.89 -0.06
C LEU A 130 -21.94 -10.06 0.34
N VAL A 131 -20.82 -10.72 0.63
CA VAL A 131 -19.54 -10.04 0.85
C VAL A 131 -19.00 -9.56 -0.49
N THR A 132 -18.71 -8.25 -0.57
CA THR A 132 -18.23 -7.54 -1.75
C THR A 132 -16.96 -6.76 -1.43
N ASP A 133 -16.35 -6.15 -2.46
CA ASP A 133 -15.26 -5.17 -2.36
C ASP A 133 -15.61 -3.90 -1.57
N LYS A 134 -16.88 -3.72 -1.20
CA LYS A 134 -17.37 -2.61 -0.35
C LYS A 134 -17.70 -3.04 1.08
N SER A 135 -17.72 -4.33 1.37
CA SER A 135 -18.02 -4.85 2.70
C SER A 135 -16.82 -4.62 3.62
N PHE A 136 -17.01 -4.14 4.84
CA PHE A 136 -15.91 -3.95 5.79
C PHE A 136 -16.20 -4.70 7.09
N PHE A 137 -15.21 -5.45 7.56
CA PHE A 137 -15.30 -6.23 8.79
C PHE A 137 -14.06 -5.96 9.67
N PRO A 138 -14.23 -5.58 10.95
CA PRO A 138 -13.11 -5.35 11.87
C PRO A 138 -12.56 -6.68 12.40
N VAL A 139 -12.05 -7.53 11.50
CA VAL A 139 -11.60 -8.90 11.82
C VAL A 139 -10.14 -9.12 11.45
N THR A 140 -9.48 -10.02 12.19
CA THR A 140 -8.09 -10.43 11.92
C THR A 140 -7.98 -11.65 11.00
N GLY A 141 -9.11 -12.27 10.63
CA GLY A 141 -9.09 -13.38 9.70
C GLY A 141 -10.38 -13.58 8.90
N VAL A 142 -10.25 -14.38 7.85
CA VAL A 142 -11.34 -14.84 6.99
C VAL A 142 -11.27 -16.36 6.92
N ILE A 143 -12.41 -17.04 7.02
CA ILE A 143 -12.53 -18.44 6.63
C ILE A 143 -13.56 -18.58 5.52
N THR A 144 -13.32 -19.51 4.62
CA THR A 144 -14.38 -19.97 3.72
C THR A 144 -14.15 -21.42 3.32
N ARG A 145 -15.28 -22.09 3.09
CA ARG A 145 -15.35 -23.43 2.49
C ARG A 145 -15.96 -23.38 1.07
N ALA A 146 -16.16 -22.17 0.53
CA ALA A 146 -16.79 -21.96 -0.76
C ALA A 146 -15.94 -22.55 -1.91
N LEU A 147 -16.63 -22.84 -3.03
CA LEU A 147 -16.04 -23.40 -4.25
C LEU A 147 -15.27 -22.37 -5.09
N GLU A 148 -15.31 -21.09 -4.71
CA GLU A 148 -14.58 -20.02 -5.40
C GLU A 148 -13.07 -20.27 -5.38
N SER A 149 -12.36 -19.74 -6.37
CA SER A 149 -10.90 -19.86 -6.43
C SER A 149 -10.23 -19.11 -5.27
N ALA A 150 -9.00 -19.53 -4.91
CA ALA A 150 -8.22 -18.78 -3.93
C ALA A 150 -8.00 -17.32 -4.36
N ASP A 151 -7.69 -17.06 -5.63
CA ASP A 151 -7.39 -15.72 -6.15
C ASP A 151 -8.60 -14.77 -6.04
N GLU A 152 -9.81 -15.23 -6.38
CA GLU A 152 -11.03 -14.43 -6.23
C GLU A 152 -11.32 -14.10 -4.77
N THR A 153 -11.15 -15.07 -3.87
CA THR A 153 -11.38 -14.88 -2.44
C THR A 153 -10.39 -13.87 -1.87
N LEU A 154 -9.09 -14.02 -2.16
CA LEU A 154 -8.03 -13.12 -1.69
C LEU A 154 -8.25 -11.68 -2.16
N THR A 155 -8.65 -11.51 -3.43
CA THR A 155 -8.98 -10.19 -4.00
C THR A 155 -10.17 -9.56 -3.28
N ARG A 156 -11.23 -10.35 -3.03
CA ARG A 156 -12.48 -9.90 -2.40
C ARG A 156 -12.29 -9.45 -0.96
N VAL A 157 -11.29 -9.98 -0.24
CA VAL A 157 -11.12 -9.71 1.21
C VAL A 157 -9.91 -8.85 1.54
N ALA A 158 -9.06 -8.55 0.55
CA ALA A 158 -7.86 -7.76 0.75
C ALA A 158 -8.20 -6.42 1.42
N HIS A 159 -9.23 -5.71 0.99
CA HIS A 159 -9.49 -4.32 1.37
C HIS A 159 -9.96 -4.08 2.83
N PHE A 160 -10.18 -5.13 3.63
CA PHE A 160 -10.50 -4.99 5.06
C PHE A 160 -9.57 -5.77 5.99
N LEU A 161 -8.75 -6.69 5.49
CA LEU A 161 -7.82 -7.44 6.35
C LEU A 161 -6.63 -6.58 6.80
N PRO A 162 -6.22 -6.64 8.07
CA PRO A 162 -5.00 -5.99 8.54
C PRO A 162 -3.74 -6.72 8.03
N ALA A 163 -2.57 -6.12 8.25
CA ALA A 163 -1.29 -6.81 8.11
C ALA A 163 -1.28 -7.98 9.09
N ASP A 164 -0.63 -9.08 8.70
CA ASP A 164 -0.65 -10.36 9.41
C ASP A 164 -2.04 -11.01 9.51
N GLY A 165 -3.06 -10.40 8.91
CA GLY A 165 -4.40 -10.97 8.81
C GLY A 165 -4.37 -12.28 8.02
N THR A 166 -5.12 -13.27 8.49
CA THR A 166 -5.08 -14.64 7.96
C THR A 166 -6.29 -14.95 7.09
N VAL A 167 -6.08 -15.51 5.89
CA VAL A 167 -7.15 -16.11 5.08
C VAL A 167 -7.00 -17.62 5.11
N ILE A 168 -8.03 -18.30 5.62
CA ILE A 168 -8.09 -19.75 5.79
C ILE A 168 -9.07 -20.31 4.74
N LEU A 169 -8.53 -20.95 3.70
CA LEU A 169 -9.37 -21.61 2.69
C LEU A 169 -9.45 -23.11 2.97
N MET A 170 -10.65 -23.58 3.32
CA MET A 170 -10.93 -25.00 3.52
C MET A 170 -11.28 -25.64 2.17
N LYS A 171 -10.38 -26.47 1.64
CA LYS A 171 -10.45 -27.00 0.28
C LYS A 171 -10.41 -28.54 0.22
N GLY A 172 -10.80 -29.06 -0.94
CA GLY A 172 -10.64 -30.47 -1.29
C GLY A 172 -9.19 -30.84 -1.64
N PRO A 173 -8.92 -32.13 -1.91
CA PRO A 173 -7.56 -32.65 -2.14
C PRO A 173 -6.84 -32.05 -3.36
N GLU A 174 -7.61 -31.63 -4.38
CA GLU A 174 -7.10 -31.11 -5.66
C GLU A 174 -6.72 -29.63 -5.64
N ALA A 175 -6.83 -28.93 -4.51
CA ALA A 175 -6.62 -27.48 -4.43
C ALA A 175 -5.15 -27.02 -4.56
N GLY A 176 -4.22 -27.90 -4.95
CA GLY A 176 -2.84 -27.51 -5.23
C GLY A 176 -2.71 -26.57 -6.44
N THR A 177 -3.62 -26.67 -7.41
CA THR A 177 -3.64 -25.82 -8.62
C THR A 177 -4.00 -24.36 -8.34
N ASP A 178 -4.74 -24.08 -7.25
CA ASP A 178 -5.12 -22.72 -6.86
C ASP A 178 -3.89 -21.82 -6.60
N LEU A 179 -2.78 -22.39 -6.12
CA LEU A 179 -1.56 -21.64 -5.81
C LEU A 179 -0.82 -21.19 -7.06
N GLU A 180 -0.86 -21.99 -8.12
CA GLU A 180 -0.25 -21.65 -9.41
C GLU A 180 -1.06 -20.56 -10.12
N ALA A 181 -2.37 -20.54 -9.91
CA ALA A 181 -3.31 -19.61 -10.54
C ALA A 181 -3.37 -18.22 -9.88
N LEU A 182 -2.63 -17.96 -8.80
CA LEU A 182 -2.64 -16.65 -8.12
C LEU A 182 -2.12 -15.53 -9.03
N SER A 183 -2.87 -14.43 -9.09
CA SER A 183 -2.53 -13.22 -9.83
C SER A 183 -1.26 -12.54 -9.26
N PRO A 184 -0.53 -11.77 -10.09
CA PRO A 184 0.63 -11.00 -9.60
C PRO A 184 0.29 -10.07 -8.43
N ALA A 185 -0.93 -9.51 -8.42
CA ALA A 185 -1.40 -8.64 -7.35
C ALA A 185 -1.51 -9.40 -6.01
N ASN A 186 -2.15 -10.58 -5.99
CA ASN A 186 -2.27 -11.37 -4.77
C ASN A 186 -0.94 -11.97 -4.32
N ARG A 187 -0.03 -12.29 -5.26
CA ARG A 187 1.34 -12.70 -4.93
C ARG A 187 2.14 -11.59 -4.26
N ASP A 188 1.87 -10.32 -4.58
CA ASP A 188 2.49 -9.17 -3.91
C ASP A 188 1.84 -8.87 -2.55
N GLU A 189 0.51 -8.98 -2.46
CA GLU A 189 -0.29 -8.63 -1.26
C GLU A 189 -0.18 -9.66 -0.13
N TYR A 190 -0.02 -10.95 -0.46
CA TYR A 190 0.01 -12.06 0.51
C TYR A 190 1.35 -12.79 0.50
N GLU A 191 1.70 -13.40 1.63
CA GLU A 191 2.78 -14.37 1.73
C GLU A 191 2.49 -15.62 0.90
N ALA A 192 3.54 -16.38 0.59
CA ALA A 192 3.37 -17.70 -0.02
C ALA A 192 2.52 -18.58 0.91
N ALA A 193 1.48 -19.19 0.36
CA ALA A 193 0.53 -19.94 1.18
C ALA A 193 1.17 -21.16 1.85
N GLU A 194 0.83 -21.39 3.11
CA GLU A 194 1.02 -22.70 3.72
C GLU A 194 -0.06 -23.65 3.20
N ASN A 195 0.37 -24.79 2.67
CA ASN A 195 -0.48 -25.79 2.02
C ASN A 195 -0.48 -27.05 2.87
N ILE A 196 -1.53 -27.22 3.67
CA ILE A 196 -1.59 -28.22 4.75
C ILE A 196 -2.59 -29.32 4.38
N PRO A 197 -2.12 -30.48 3.86
CA PRO A 197 -2.99 -31.62 3.60
C PRO A 197 -3.35 -32.35 4.90
N TYR A 198 -4.58 -32.81 5.02
CA TYR A 198 -5.01 -33.69 6.12
C TYR A 198 -6.12 -34.64 5.67
N THR A 199 -6.33 -35.70 6.44
CA THR A 199 -7.46 -36.63 6.25
C THR A 199 -8.35 -36.55 7.48
N LEU A 200 -9.67 -36.48 7.27
CA LEU A 200 -10.61 -36.48 8.39
C LEU A 200 -10.51 -37.80 9.16
N PRO A 201 -10.39 -37.77 10.51
CA PRO A 201 -10.19 -38.97 11.30
C PRO A 201 -11.26 -40.03 11.07
N GLY A 202 -10.82 -41.28 10.93
CA GLY A 202 -11.72 -42.42 10.73
C GLY A 202 -12.41 -42.44 9.36
N THR A 203 -11.91 -41.68 8.38
CA THR A 203 -12.45 -41.65 7.01
C THR A 203 -11.33 -41.61 5.97
N GLU A 204 -11.69 -41.76 4.69
CA GLU A 204 -10.81 -41.54 3.54
C GLU A 204 -10.93 -40.12 2.98
N TYR A 205 -11.64 -39.22 3.66
CA TYR A 205 -11.90 -37.87 3.17
C TYR A 205 -10.67 -36.99 3.31
N ALA A 206 -9.91 -36.91 2.23
CA ALA A 206 -8.80 -35.98 2.09
C ALA A 206 -9.29 -34.53 2.00
N ARG A 207 -8.53 -33.64 2.63
CA ARG A 207 -8.77 -32.20 2.75
C ARG A 207 -7.45 -31.45 2.66
N ARG A 208 -7.55 -30.15 2.44
CA ARG A 208 -6.41 -29.25 2.37
C ARG A 208 -6.80 -27.89 2.93
N ILE A 209 -5.91 -27.31 3.74
CA ILE A 209 -6.00 -25.88 4.09
C ILE A 209 -4.98 -25.14 3.26
N LEU A 210 -5.43 -24.06 2.60
CA LEU A 210 -4.54 -23.04 2.09
C LEU A 210 -4.61 -21.86 3.06
N LEU A 211 -3.51 -21.60 3.75
CA LEU A 211 -3.39 -20.52 4.72
C LEU A 211 -2.54 -19.40 4.13
N PHE A 212 -3.13 -18.22 3.99
CA PHE A 212 -2.45 -17.03 3.53
C PHE A 212 -2.31 -16.04 4.68
N ARG A 213 -1.15 -15.40 4.79
CA ARG A 213 -0.94 -14.23 5.64
C ARG A 213 -0.80 -12.99 4.78
N LYS A 214 -1.43 -11.90 5.20
CA LYS A 214 -1.38 -10.66 4.47
C LYS A 214 -0.13 -9.87 4.82
N LYS A 215 0.66 -9.47 3.82
CA LYS A 215 1.94 -8.77 4.03
C LYS A 215 1.77 -7.33 4.51
N ARG A 216 0.69 -6.67 4.09
CA ARG A 216 0.44 -5.24 4.35
C ARG A 216 -1.02 -5.05 4.73
N SER A 217 -1.31 -4.13 5.64
CA SER A 217 -2.71 -3.74 5.87
C SER A 217 -3.16 -2.90 4.66
N THR A 218 -4.35 -3.21 4.14
CA THR A 218 -5.11 -2.31 3.28
C THR A 218 -6.41 -2.04 4.01
N LEU A 219 -6.36 -1.25 5.09
CA LEU A 219 -7.56 -0.76 5.76
C LEU A 219 -8.19 0.29 4.86
N THR A 220 -9.30 -0.04 4.19
CA THR A 220 -10.01 0.95 3.38
C THR A 220 -10.74 1.93 4.30
N ARG A 221 -10.41 3.22 4.23
CA ARG A 221 -11.15 4.29 4.91
C ARG A 221 -11.69 5.29 3.91
N THR A 222 -12.92 5.72 4.15
CA THR A 222 -13.55 6.80 3.39
C THR A 222 -13.63 8.05 4.25
N TYR A 223 -13.08 9.15 3.73
CA TYR A 223 -13.06 10.45 4.36
C TYR A 223 -14.13 11.34 3.75
N VAL A 224 -15.06 11.79 4.57
CA VAL A 224 -16.17 12.66 4.15
C VAL A 224 -16.22 13.90 5.03
N ILE A 225 -16.75 14.99 4.49
CA ILE A 225 -17.11 16.16 5.29
C ILE A 225 -18.28 15.78 6.20
N SER A 226 -18.02 15.67 7.51
CA SER A 226 -19.08 15.44 8.50
C SER A 226 -19.91 16.70 8.75
N LYS A 227 -21.21 16.53 9.01
CA LYS A 227 -22.11 17.59 9.49
C LYS A 227 -22.04 17.80 11.00
N HIS A 228 -21.46 16.84 11.73
CA HIS A 228 -21.33 16.86 13.18
C HIS A 228 -19.86 16.99 13.55
N GLU A 229 -19.51 18.02 14.33
CA GLU A 229 -18.11 18.31 14.68
C GLU A 229 -17.46 17.18 15.49
N ASP A 230 -18.23 16.51 16.36
CA ASP A 230 -17.74 15.44 17.24
C ASP A 230 -17.26 14.17 16.49
N THR A 231 -17.66 14.01 15.22
CA THR A 231 -17.27 12.86 14.37
C THR A 231 -16.45 13.27 13.15
N ALA A 232 -16.03 14.54 13.08
CA ALA A 232 -15.28 15.06 11.95
C ALA A 232 -13.84 14.57 11.99
N LEU A 233 -13.45 13.75 10.99
CA LEU A 233 -12.07 13.27 10.83
C LEU A 233 -11.09 14.37 10.37
N GLY A 234 -11.58 15.55 9.98
CA GLY A 234 -10.74 16.67 9.53
C GLY A 234 -11.54 17.95 9.36
N GLN A 235 -10.83 19.05 9.10
CA GLN A 235 -11.46 20.36 8.90
C GLN A 235 -12.09 20.46 7.51
N ALA A 236 -13.37 20.77 7.46
CA ALA A 236 -14.11 20.89 6.21
C ALA A 236 -13.82 22.22 5.49
N ILE A 237 -13.47 22.16 4.21
CA ILE A 237 -13.39 23.33 3.33
C ILE A 237 -14.35 23.17 2.15
N SER A 238 -15.42 23.97 2.17
CA SER A 238 -16.51 23.89 1.20
C SER A 238 -16.76 25.19 0.42
N SER A 239 -16.04 26.27 0.75
CA SER A 239 -16.20 27.60 0.14
C SER A 239 -14.89 28.08 -0.51
N PRO A 240 -14.96 28.64 -1.74
CA PRO A 240 -13.80 29.27 -2.39
C PRO A 240 -13.32 30.54 -1.66
N ASP A 241 -14.14 31.10 -0.76
CA ASP A 241 -13.76 32.27 0.03
C ASP A 241 -12.93 31.96 1.26
N ASN A 242 -12.79 30.67 1.61
CA ASN A 242 -11.99 30.23 2.74
C ASN A 242 -10.53 30.70 2.63
N LYS A 243 -10.02 31.29 3.71
CA LYS A 243 -8.66 31.89 3.76
C LYS A 243 -7.57 30.86 3.48
N THR A 244 -7.62 29.71 4.14
CA THR A 244 -6.66 28.61 3.97
C THR A 244 -6.66 28.11 2.52
N TYR A 245 -7.83 27.93 1.91
CA TYR A 245 -7.92 27.57 0.49
C TYR A 245 -7.29 28.63 -0.43
N LYS A 246 -7.55 29.92 -0.21
CA LYS A 246 -6.95 31.02 -0.99
C LYS A 246 -5.42 31.05 -0.85
N GLU A 247 -4.88 30.69 0.30
CA GLU A 247 -3.43 30.57 0.54
C GLU A 247 -2.84 29.37 -0.20
N LEU A 248 -3.45 28.19 -0.07
CA LEU A 248 -3.07 26.96 -0.78
C LEU A 248 -3.14 27.13 -2.30
N LYS A 249 -4.19 27.76 -2.83
CA LYS A 249 -4.37 27.98 -4.27
C LYS A 249 -3.21 28.77 -4.88
N LYS A 250 -2.63 29.73 -4.15
CA LYS A 250 -1.46 30.48 -4.64
C LYS A 250 -0.22 29.59 -4.82
N LEU A 251 -0.09 28.51 -4.04
CA LEU A 251 1.02 27.55 -4.13
C LEU A 251 0.98 26.71 -5.41
N THR A 252 -0.08 26.79 -6.21
CA THR A 252 -0.13 26.16 -7.54
C THR A 252 0.69 26.91 -8.60
N SER A 253 1.24 28.08 -8.25
CA SER A 253 2.05 28.93 -9.13
C SER A 253 3.46 29.15 -8.57
N ALA A 254 4.47 29.22 -9.46
CA ALA A 254 5.86 29.47 -9.08
C ALA A 254 6.05 30.76 -8.26
N ALA A 255 5.37 31.83 -8.65
CA ALA A 255 5.42 33.11 -7.95
C ALA A 255 4.81 33.01 -6.54
N GLY A 256 3.68 32.31 -6.38
CA GLY A 256 3.03 32.13 -5.10
C GLY A 256 3.84 31.26 -4.14
N MET A 257 4.45 30.18 -4.64
CA MET A 257 5.38 29.34 -3.86
C MET A 257 6.57 30.16 -3.34
N LYS A 258 7.23 30.92 -4.22
CA LYS A 258 8.38 31.77 -3.83
C LYS A 258 7.99 32.82 -2.80
N LYS A 259 6.84 33.49 -2.98
CA LYS A 259 6.38 34.53 -2.06
C LYS A 259 6.04 34.00 -0.66
N GLN A 260 5.55 32.77 -0.57
CA GLN A 260 5.13 32.16 0.71
C GLN A 260 6.20 31.29 1.35
N GLY A 261 7.26 30.91 0.62
CA GLY A 261 8.25 29.94 1.10
C GLY A 261 7.61 28.58 1.38
N ALA A 262 6.64 28.17 0.56
CA ALA A 262 5.87 26.94 0.74
C ALA A 262 5.57 26.28 -0.60
N LEU A 263 5.20 25.00 -0.57
CA LEU A 263 4.92 24.18 -1.75
C LEU A 263 3.80 23.18 -1.47
N ILE A 264 3.22 22.63 -2.55
CA ILE A 264 2.26 21.53 -2.50
C ILE A 264 2.88 20.31 -3.18
N LEU A 265 2.91 19.20 -2.46
CA LEU A 265 3.30 17.88 -2.96
C LEU A 265 2.07 17.10 -3.39
N SER A 266 2.16 16.48 -4.56
CA SER A 266 1.06 15.71 -5.15
C SER A 266 1.50 14.27 -5.39
N GLY A 267 0.70 13.33 -4.91
CA GLY A 267 0.91 11.90 -5.13
C GLY A 267 1.45 11.18 -3.90
N LYS A 268 0.88 10.00 -3.63
CA LYS A 268 1.09 9.23 -2.39
C LYS A 268 2.56 8.96 -2.09
N LYS A 269 3.31 8.45 -3.07
CA LYS A 269 4.73 8.11 -2.87
C LYS A 269 5.57 9.30 -2.38
N ILE A 270 5.44 10.45 -3.04
CA ILE A 270 6.18 11.67 -2.68
C ILE A 270 5.76 12.16 -1.30
N ILE A 271 4.46 12.05 -0.96
CA ILE A 271 3.93 12.44 0.34
C ILE A 271 4.47 11.53 1.44
N VAL A 272 4.49 10.21 1.25
CA VAL A 272 5.07 9.26 2.23
C VAL A 272 6.54 9.58 2.48
N GLU A 273 7.34 9.74 1.41
CA GLU A 273 8.75 10.10 1.53
C GLU A 273 8.94 11.45 2.25
N ALA A 274 8.09 12.43 1.96
CA ALA A 274 8.16 13.73 2.61
C ALA A 274 7.77 13.68 4.10
N LEU A 275 6.76 12.88 4.46
CA LEU A 275 6.33 12.67 5.84
C LEU A 275 7.45 12.08 6.70
N GLU A 276 8.21 11.15 6.15
CA GLU A 276 9.36 10.51 6.81
C GLU A 276 10.60 11.40 6.89
N ASN A 277 10.71 12.43 6.04
CA ASN A 277 11.87 13.33 6.04
C ASN A 277 11.74 14.43 7.12
N PRO A 278 12.59 14.44 8.16
CA PRO A 278 12.49 15.41 9.26
C PRO A 278 12.86 16.84 8.85
N SER A 279 13.62 17.02 7.77
CA SER A 279 14.05 18.32 7.26
C SER A 279 12.94 19.09 6.54
N ILE A 280 11.80 18.44 6.28
CA ILE A 280 10.63 19.07 5.67
C ILE A 280 9.65 19.42 6.79
N GLU A 281 9.42 20.71 6.99
CA GLU A 281 8.35 21.18 7.87
C GLU A 281 7.01 21.06 7.14
N LYS A 282 6.07 20.31 7.73
CA LYS A 282 4.78 19.99 7.09
C LYS A 282 3.63 20.77 7.72
N ASP A 283 2.79 21.35 6.87
CA ASP A 283 1.69 22.22 7.29
C ASP A 283 0.34 21.49 7.28
N TRP A 284 -0.13 21.08 6.10
CA TRP A 284 -1.49 20.53 5.92
C TRP A 284 -1.48 19.27 5.09
N LEU A 285 -2.16 18.23 5.56
CA LEU A 285 -2.56 17.10 4.73
C LEU A 285 -3.94 17.40 4.16
N ILE A 286 -4.11 17.28 2.85
CA ILE A 286 -5.31 17.73 2.14
C ILE A 286 -5.85 16.56 1.33
N ILE A 287 -7.12 16.27 1.53
CA ILE A 287 -7.87 15.25 0.80
C ILE A 287 -9.20 15.82 0.33
N HIS A 288 -9.83 15.18 -0.65
CA HIS A 288 -11.15 15.60 -1.11
C HIS A 288 -12.27 14.90 -0.33
N ASP A 289 -13.45 15.49 -0.36
CA ASP A 289 -14.68 14.90 0.17
C ASP A 289 -15.03 13.60 -0.59
N GLY A 290 -15.26 12.52 0.13
CA GLY A 290 -15.42 11.16 -0.40
C GLY A 290 -14.10 10.53 -0.89
N TYR A 291 -12.95 10.96 -0.34
CA TYR A 291 -11.66 10.33 -0.61
C TYR A 291 -11.61 8.94 0.03
N VAL A 292 -11.14 7.95 -0.73
CA VAL A 292 -11.00 6.57 -0.26
C VAL A 292 -9.52 6.21 -0.27
N GLU A 293 -9.01 5.78 0.88
CA GLU A 293 -7.61 5.39 1.04
C GLU A 293 -7.48 3.97 1.59
N TYR A 294 -6.59 3.22 0.95
CA TYR A 294 -6.24 1.83 1.21
C TYR A 294 -4.83 1.74 1.81
N ASP A 295 -3.94 2.69 1.50
CA ASP A 295 -2.58 2.73 1.98
C ASP A 295 -2.52 3.07 3.48
N THR A 296 -1.87 2.20 4.25
CA THR A 296 -1.76 2.33 5.71
C THR A 296 -0.92 3.50 6.16
N ALA A 297 0.16 3.83 5.43
CA ALA A 297 1.00 4.97 5.77
C ALA A 297 0.22 6.27 5.59
N ILE A 298 -0.58 6.37 4.51
CA ILE A 298 -1.47 7.52 4.31
C ILE A 298 -2.60 7.55 5.34
N ASN A 299 -3.24 6.42 5.65
CA ASN A 299 -4.29 6.38 6.67
C ASN A 299 -3.76 6.79 8.06
N ARG A 300 -2.56 6.34 8.44
CA ARG A 300 -1.89 6.77 9.66
C ARG A 300 -1.60 8.28 9.63
N ALA A 301 -1.10 8.79 8.50
CA ALA A 301 -0.88 10.22 8.34
C ALA A 301 -2.18 11.02 8.48
N CYS A 302 -3.29 10.54 7.90
CA CYS A 302 -4.60 11.15 8.11
C CYS A 302 -4.98 11.21 9.60
N ASP A 303 -4.77 10.14 10.37
CA ASP A 303 -5.05 10.11 11.82
C ASP A 303 -4.19 11.11 12.60
N GLU A 304 -2.89 11.15 12.33
CA GLU A 304 -1.95 12.07 12.99
C GLU A 304 -2.28 13.54 12.69
N TYR A 305 -2.63 13.83 11.43
CA TYR A 305 -3.03 15.17 11.02
C TYR A 305 -4.42 15.52 11.54
N ALA A 306 -5.35 14.57 11.62
CA ALA A 306 -6.65 14.78 12.24
C ALA A 306 -6.51 15.14 13.72
N ALA A 307 -5.70 14.38 14.47
CA ALA A 307 -5.45 14.60 15.90
C ALA A 307 -4.83 15.97 16.20
N THR A 308 -4.00 16.49 15.28
CA THR A 308 -3.39 17.82 15.39
C THR A 308 -4.18 18.93 14.71
N ARG A 309 -5.42 18.64 14.26
CA ARG A 309 -6.27 19.56 13.48
C ARG A 309 -5.56 20.14 12.24
N ARG A 310 -4.75 19.33 11.56
CA ARG A 310 -4.04 19.67 10.31
C ARG A 310 -4.49 18.85 9.09
N LEU A 311 -5.54 18.03 9.23
CA LEU A 311 -6.19 17.38 8.09
C LEU A 311 -7.29 18.28 7.51
N LEU A 312 -7.21 18.60 6.22
CA LEU A 312 -8.24 19.32 5.47
C LEU A 312 -9.02 18.36 4.56
N ILE A 313 -10.35 18.36 4.69
CA ILE A 313 -11.25 17.63 3.79
C ILE A 313 -12.01 18.66 2.95
N MET A 314 -11.72 18.69 1.65
CA MET A 314 -12.15 19.76 0.76
C MET A 314 -13.19 19.29 -0.26
N LYS A 315 -14.19 20.11 -0.59
CA LYS A 315 -15.09 19.82 -1.72
C LYS A 315 -14.30 19.54 -3.00
N LYS A 316 -14.69 18.50 -3.73
CA LYS A 316 -13.97 18.02 -4.94
C LYS A 316 -13.60 19.12 -5.92
N GLY A 317 -14.50 20.07 -6.20
CA GLY A 317 -14.23 21.18 -7.12
C GLY A 317 -13.05 22.05 -6.70
N LEU A 318 -12.97 22.41 -5.42
CA LEU A 318 -11.86 23.21 -4.87
C LEU A 318 -10.57 22.39 -4.80
N TYR A 319 -10.65 21.12 -4.41
CA TYR A 319 -9.51 20.21 -4.38
C TYR A 319 -8.86 20.07 -5.77
N ASN A 320 -9.69 19.91 -6.82
CA ASN A 320 -9.20 19.74 -8.19
C ASN A 320 -8.40 20.95 -8.69
N GLU A 321 -8.65 22.15 -8.16
CA GLU A 321 -7.86 23.33 -8.49
C GLU A 321 -6.46 23.32 -7.84
N LEU A 322 -6.27 22.56 -6.76
CA LEU A 322 -4.98 22.38 -6.08
C LEU A 322 -4.20 21.18 -6.66
N ASP A 323 -4.90 20.13 -7.08
CA ASP A 323 -4.30 18.93 -7.69
C ASP A 323 -3.95 19.16 -9.17
N THR A 324 -2.96 20.01 -9.42
CA THR A 324 -2.54 20.41 -10.78
C THR A 324 -2.07 19.26 -11.67
N PHE A 325 -1.86 18.06 -11.10
CA PHE A 325 -1.43 16.86 -11.81
C PHE A 325 -2.50 15.77 -11.88
N THR A 326 -3.71 16.06 -11.42
CA THR A 326 -4.84 15.12 -11.47
C THR A 326 -4.52 13.77 -10.83
N THR A 327 -3.78 13.79 -9.72
CA THR A 327 -3.37 12.58 -8.99
C THR A 327 -4.56 11.86 -8.38
N ARG A 328 -5.64 12.59 -8.06
CA ARG A 328 -6.81 12.10 -7.29
C ARG A 328 -6.43 11.49 -5.93
N GLY A 329 -5.23 11.80 -5.45
CA GLY A 329 -4.65 11.29 -4.22
C GLY A 329 -4.76 12.30 -3.06
N PRO A 330 -3.94 12.15 -2.01
CA PRO A 330 -3.73 13.20 -1.05
C PRO A 330 -2.79 14.26 -1.64
N LEU A 331 -2.84 15.47 -1.07
CA LEU A 331 -1.87 16.54 -1.27
C LEU A 331 -1.25 16.90 0.10
N LEU A 332 0.01 17.30 0.10
CA LEU A 332 0.69 17.78 1.31
C LEU A 332 1.21 19.20 1.07
N ALA A 333 0.72 20.16 1.86
CA ALA A 333 1.32 21.48 1.95
C ALA A 333 2.48 21.44 2.95
N ALA A 334 3.63 21.98 2.55
CA ALA A 334 4.85 21.99 3.35
C ALA A 334 5.65 23.28 3.12
N ARG A 335 6.52 23.61 4.07
CA ARG A 335 7.52 24.65 3.87
C ARG A 335 8.51 24.24 2.80
N MET A 336 8.88 25.22 2.00
CA MET A 336 9.91 25.04 0.99
C MET A 336 11.26 24.91 1.70
N PRO A 337 12.00 23.80 1.51
CA PRO A 337 13.31 23.65 2.12
C PRO A 337 14.26 24.74 1.65
N GLU A 338 15.10 25.23 2.56
CA GLU A 338 16.14 26.20 2.22
C GLU A 338 17.14 25.58 1.25
N LEU A 339 17.57 26.36 0.26
CA LEU A 339 18.62 25.97 -0.68
C LEU A 339 19.89 26.74 -0.29
N PRO A 340 20.82 26.12 0.45
CA PRO A 340 22.02 26.81 0.93
C PRO A 340 22.91 27.25 -0.23
N GLU A 341 23.57 28.39 -0.09
CA GLU A 341 24.56 28.85 -1.07
C GLU A 341 25.73 27.87 -1.16
N TRP A 342 26.25 27.70 -2.37
CA TRP A 342 27.49 26.97 -2.61
C TRP A 342 28.69 27.83 -2.18
N ASP A 343 29.65 27.22 -1.48
CA ASP A 343 30.81 27.89 -0.91
C ASP A 343 32.02 27.95 -1.87
N GLY A 344 31.84 27.53 -3.12
CA GLY A 344 32.88 27.52 -4.15
C GLY A 344 33.81 26.30 -4.09
N LYS A 345 33.57 25.33 -3.20
CA LYS A 345 34.45 24.16 -3.03
C LYS A 345 33.89 22.88 -3.62
N ALA A 346 34.78 22.03 -4.11
CA ALA A 346 34.45 20.72 -4.61
C ALA A 346 34.44 19.70 -3.46
N GLU A 347 33.42 18.86 -3.44
CA GLU A 347 33.40 17.64 -2.63
C GLU A 347 34.06 16.50 -3.40
N LYS A 348 34.65 15.54 -2.68
CA LYS A 348 35.30 14.39 -3.31
C LYS A 348 34.33 13.62 -4.21
N GLY A 349 34.67 13.48 -5.49
CA GLY A 349 33.82 12.85 -6.51
C GLY A 349 33.27 13.84 -7.54
N CYS A 350 32.10 13.51 -8.10
CA CYS A 350 31.41 14.36 -9.06
C CYS A 350 30.62 15.44 -8.34
N ASN A 351 30.83 16.69 -8.75
CA ASN A 351 30.06 17.87 -8.37
C ASN A 351 29.23 18.30 -9.58
N LEU A 352 27.94 17.96 -9.61
CA LEU A 352 27.09 18.21 -10.78
C LEU A 352 26.58 19.65 -10.77
N ILE A 353 26.84 20.41 -11.83
CA ILE A 353 26.27 21.74 -12.06
C ILE A 353 25.06 21.58 -12.99
N ILE A 354 23.89 22.06 -12.57
CA ILE A 354 22.63 21.95 -13.33
C ILE A 354 22.22 23.33 -13.85
N PRO A 355 22.31 23.57 -15.18
CA PRO A 355 21.89 24.83 -15.79
C PRO A 355 20.49 24.79 -16.45
N PHE A 356 19.70 23.74 -16.22
CA PHE A 356 18.51 23.47 -17.03
C PHE A 356 17.31 24.37 -16.69
N GLN A 357 16.71 24.98 -17.70
CA GLN A 357 15.50 25.81 -17.56
C GLN A 357 14.19 24.99 -17.51
N ASP A 358 14.16 23.77 -18.04
CA ASP A 358 13.00 22.88 -17.88
C ASP A 358 13.05 22.18 -16.52
N PRO A 359 12.08 22.40 -15.61
CA PRO A 359 12.02 21.72 -14.32
C PRO A 359 11.95 20.19 -14.45
N GLN A 360 11.43 19.63 -15.54
CA GLN A 360 11.40 18.19 -15.75
C GLN A 360 12.82 17.63 -15.89
N ASN A 361 13.65 18.29 -16.70
CA ASN A 361 15.07 17.95 -16.89
C ASN A 361 15.85 18.09 -15.58
N VAL A 362 15.61 19.16 -14.80
CA VAL A 362 16.21 19.33 -13.46
C VAL A 362 15.88 18.15 -12.56
N GLY A 363 14.61 17.77 -12.44
CA GLY A 363 14.25 16.65 -11.56
C GLY A 363 14.75 15.30 -12.05
N ALA A 364 14.77 15.06 -13.37
CA ALA A 364 15.27 13.81 -13.96
C ALA A 364 16.78 13.64 -13.73
N VAL A 365 17.57 14.71 -13.88
CA VAL A 365 19.02 14.63 -13.64
C VAL A 365 19.32 14.52 -12.14
N ILE A 366 18.58 15.21 -11.26
CA ILE A 366 18.75 15.07 -9.80
C ILE A 366 18.51 13.63 -9.38
N ARG A 367 17.46 12.97 -9.89
CA ARG A 367 17.19 11.56 -9.61
C ARG A 367 18.34 10.66 -10.04
N SER A 368 18.91 10.91 -11.22
CA SER A 368 20.06 10.16 -11.73
C SER A 368 21.31 10.41 -10.87
N ALA A 369 21.56 11.67 -10.50
CA ALA A 369 22.68 12.09 -9.67
C ALA A 369 22.68 11.44 -8.29
N VAL A 370 21.54 11.45 -7.60
CA VAL A 370 21.38 10.79 -6.30
C VAL A 370 21.59 9.28 -6.45
N GLY A 371 20.96 8.64 -7.45
CA GLY A 371 21.09 7.20 -7.67
C GLY A 371 22.52 6.74 -8.02
N LEU A 372 23.33 7.62 -8.62
CA LEU A 372 24.71 7.35 -9.03
C LEU A 372 25.77 7.87 -8.04
N GLY A 373 25.33 8.41 -6.90
CA GLY A 373 26.23 8.83 -5.82
C GLY A 373 27.05 10.09 -6.13
N VAL A 374 26.43 11.08 -6.78
CA VAL A 374 26.99 12.43 -6.92
C VAL A 374 27.17 13.07 -5.54
N ALA A 375 28.30 13.72 -5.32
CA ALA A 375 28.67 14.26 -4.01
C ALA A 375 27.97 15.59 -3.70
N ASN A 376 27.82 16.45 -4.71
CA ASN A 376 27.24 17.78 -4.57
C ASN A 376 26.47 18.15 -5.85
N ILE A 377 25.35 18.85 -5.72
CA ILE A 377 24.52 19.29 -6.85
C ILE A 377 24.31 20.80 -6.77
N ILE A 378 24.85 21.53 -7.73
CA ILE A 378 24.89 22.99 -7.78
C ILE A 378 23.87 23.46 -8.82
N ILE A 379 22.83 24.16 -8.37
CA ILE A 379 21.76 24.69 -9.23
C ILE A 379 22.14 26.10 -9.67
N THR A 380 22.36 26.36 -10.97
CA THR A 380 22.71 27.71 -11.44
C THR A 380 21.53 28.67 -11.31
N ARG A 381 21.82 29.97 -11.39
CA ARG A 381 20.79 31.03 -11.27
C ARG A 381 19.71 30.96 -12.35
N GLU A 382 20.07 30.48 -13.55
CA GLU A 382 19.18 30.35 -14.70
C GLU A 382 18.31 29.10 -14.63
N ALA A 383 18.71 28.11 -13.82
CA ALA A 383 18.03 26.83 -13.76
C ALA A 383 16.63 26.96 -13.13
N ALA A 384 15.73 26.07 -13.56
CA ALA A 384 14.44 25.93 -12.90
C ALA A 384 14.64 25.51 -11.44
N HIS A 385 13.85 26.12 -10.55
CA HIS A 385 13.95 25.84 -9.12
C HIS A 385 13.70 24.35 -8.82
N PRO A 386 14.51 23.67 -7.98
CA PRO A 386 14.34 22.24 -7.68
C PRO A 386 13.00 21.91 -7.02
N TRP A 387 12.43 22.87 -6.29
CA TRP A 387 11.10 22.77 -5.67
C TRP A 387 9.94 23.07 -6.61
N ASN A 388 10.19 23.25 -7.91
CA ASN A 388 9.10 23.33 -8.88
C ASN A 388 8.28 22.02 -8.86
N PRO A 389 6.94 22.06 -8.90
CA PRO A 389 6.11 20.87 -8.85
C PRO A 389 6.43 19.84 -9.95
N ARG A 390 6.83 20.29 -11.15
CA ARG A 390 7.25 19.40 -12.23
C ARG A 390 8.57 18.69 -11.94
N CYS A 391 9.51 19.38 -11.27
CA CYS A 391 10.79 18.82 -10.82
C CYS A 391 10.60 17.82 -9.67
N LEU A 392 9.78 18.18 -8.67
CA LEU A 392 9.40 17.27 -7.58
C LEU A 392 8.81 15.96 -8.11
N ARG A 393 7.97 16.03 -9.14
CA ARG A 393 7.39 14.86 -9.80
C ARG A 393 8.42 14.06 -10.60
N SER A 394 9.20 14.70 -11.48
CA SER A 394 10.16 13.97 -12.33
C SER A 394 11.32 13.35 -11.52
N SER A 395 11.70 13.98 -10.40
CA SER A 395 12.67 13.40 -9.46
C SER A 395 12.12 12.23 -8.64
N SER A 396 10.79 12.04 -8.62
CA SER A 396 10.12 11.03 -7.79
C SER A 396 10.51 11.14 -6.31
N GLY A 397 10.57 12.37 -5.77
CA GLY A 397 10.86 12.65 -4.36
C GLY A 397 12.33 12.62 -3.94
N THR A 398 13.23 12.04 -4.75
CA THR A 398 14.68 11.99 -4.48
C THR A 398 15.34 13.37 -4.28
N VAL A 399 14.72 14.42 -4.82
CA VAL A 399 15.17 15.81 -4.64
C VAL A 399 15.25 16.23 -3.16
N PHE A 400 14.51 15.60 -2.25
CA PHE A 400 14.58 15.89 -0.82
C PHE A 400 15.81 15.30 -0.11
N GLN A 401 16.48 14.34 -0.75
CA GLN A 401 17.71 13.71 -0.23
C GLN A 401 18.95 14.24 -0.96
N ALA A 402 18.75 15.02 -2.02
CA ALA A 402 19.81 15.51 -2.87
C ALA A 402 20.65 16.57 -2.14
N PRO A 403 21.99 16.54 -2.28
CA PRO A 403 22.89 17.55 -1.72
C PRO A 403 22.85 18.83 -2.56
N LEU A 404 21.72 19.54 -2.52
CA LEU A 404 21.47 20.70 -3.36
C LEU A 404 22.11 21.97 -2.78
N LYS A 405 22.77 22.73 -3.64
CA LYS A 405 23.32 24.06 -3.36
C LYS A 405 22.86 25.07 -4.41
N ARG A 406 22.69 26.33 -4.01
CA ARG A 406 22.50 27.43 -4.96
C ARG A 406 23.87 27.85 -5.50
N GLY A 407 24.01 27.82 -6.81
CA GLY A 407 25.22 28.23 -7.52
C GLY A 407 25.11 29.62 -8.16
N PRO A 408 26.21 30.09 -8.75
CA PRO A 408 26.26 31.35 -9.51
C PRO A 408 25.47 31.27 -10.82
N SER A 409 25.50 32.35 -11.60
CA SER A 409 25.09 32.30 -13.01
C SER A 409 26.05 31.41 -13.80
N LEU A 410 25.53 30.66 -14.78
CA LEU A 410 26.34 29.88 -15.71
C LEU A 410 27.44 30.71 -16.37
N TYR A 411 27.15 31.99 -16.65
CA TYR A 411 28.08 32.91 -17.33
C TYR A 411 29.16 33.47 -16.40
N ASP A 412 28.99 33.32 -15.08
CA ASP A 412 29.92 33.81 -14.07
C ASP A 412 30.85 32.68 -13.58
N LEU A 413 30.69 31.44 -14.09
CA LEU A 413 31.40 30.26 -13.57
C LEU A 413 32.93 30.37 -13.65
N ASP A 414 33.47 30.88 -14.75
CA ASP A 414 34.93 31.02 -14.90
C ASP A 414 35.54 32.01 -13.92
N GLU A 415 34.77 33.02 -13.51
CA GLU A 415 35.21 34.04 -12.55
C GLU A 415 35.27 33.49 -11.11
N THR A 416 34.65 32.32 -10.85
CA THR A 416 34.64 31.73 -9.50
C THR A 416 35.95 31.07 -9.09
N GLY A 417 36.84 30.76 -10.04
CA GLY A 417 38.11 30.10 -9.74
C GLY A 417 37.95 28.69 -9.20
N LEU A 418 37.26 27.82 -9.95
CA LEU A 418 36.99 26.42 -9.57
C LEU A 418 38.25 25.70 -9.05
N ASP A 419 38.11 25.04 -7.90
CA ASP A 419 39.18 24.33 -7.20
C ASP A 419 39.42 22.89 -7.72
N ALA A 420 38.66 22.47 -8.72
CA ALA A 420 38.76 21.18 -9.39
C ALA A 420 38.47 21.31 -10.90
N PRO A 421 38.90 20.35 -11.73
CA PRO A 421 38.65 20.39 -13.17
C PRO A 421 37.16 20.46 -13.51
N LEU A 422 36.80 21.34 -14.44
CA LEU A 422 35.48 21.38 -15.06
C LEU A 422 35.46 20.48 -16.28
N ILE A 423 34.52 19.54 -16.31
CA ILE A 423 34.25 18.66 -17.45
C ILE A 423 32.88 19.03 -18.00
N THR A 424 32.85 19.38 -19.28
CA THR A 424 31.62 19.77 -19.98
C THR A 424 31.17 18.71 -20.97
N LEU A 425 29.86 18.59 -21.19
CA LEU A 425 29.32 17.70 -22.23
C LEU A 425 29.07 18.50 -23.51
N ASP A 426 29.85 18.20 -24.55
CA ASP A 426 29.77 18.84 -25.86
C ASP A 426 30.10 17.82 -26.96
N SER A 427 29.45 17.92 -28.13
CA SER A 427 29.61 16.95 -29.22
C SER A 427 31.00 16.95 -29.84
N GLY A 428 31.76 18.05 -29.73
CA GLY A 428 33.14 18.15 -30.20
C GLY A 428 34.19 17.62 -29.22
N GLY A 429 33.77 17.12 -28.05
CA GLY A 429 34.65 16.66 -26.98
C GLY A 429 35.29 15.28 -27.21
N THR A 430 36.13 14.87 -26.26
CA THR A 430 36.75 13.54 -26.25
C THR A 430 35.69 12.46 -26.00
N ASP A 431 35.78 11.32 -26.69
CA ASP A 431 34.84 10.20 -26.50
C ASP A 431 34.78 9.75 -25.03
N ILE A 432 33.58 9.82 -24.43
CA ILE A 432 33.36 9.51 -23.03
C ILE A 432 33.78 8.10 -22.62
N ARG A 433 33.79 7.15 -23.57
CA ARG A 433 34.15 5.75 -23.33
C ARG A 433 35.64 5.55 -23.07
N THR A 434 36.48 6.47 -23.57
CA THR A 434 37.94 6.45 -23.40
C THR A 434 38.43 7.52 -22.44
N PHE A 435 37.56 8.45 -22.06
CA PHE A 435 37.85 9.49 -21.09
C PHE A 435 37.97 8.93 -19.67
N THR A 436 39.00 9.35 -18.93
CA THR A 436 39.20 8.98 -17.52
C THR A 436 38.78 10.14 -16.63
N PHE A 437 37.76 9.93 -15.80
CA PHE A 437 37.30 10.96 -14.88
C PHE A 437 38.28 11.17 -13.71
N PRO A 438 38.61 12.42 -13.34
CA PRO A 438 39.38 12.72 -12.14
C PRO A 438 38.69 12.23 -10.86
N GLU A 439 39.45 12.10 -9.77
CA GLU A 439 38.90 11.73 -8.47
C GLU A 439 37.88 12.76 -7.94
N THR A 440 38.14 14.05 -8.22
CA THR A 440 37.28 15.18 -7.88
C THR A 440 37.16 16.10 -9.08
N PHE A 441 35.94 16.41 -9.51
CA PHE A 441 35.67 17.27 -10.67
C PHE A 441 34.27 17.87 -10.62
N TYR A 442 34.07 18.91 -11.42
CA TYR A 442 32.75 19.45 -11.74
C TYR A 442 32.27 18.87 -13.06
N LEU A 443 31.00 18.45 -13.11
CA LEU A 443 30.35 18.04 -14.35
C LEU A 443 29.31 19.09 -14.72
N LEU A 444 29.44 19.69 -15.89
CA LEU A 444 28.48 20.64 -16.45
C LEU A 444 27.89 20.06 -17.75
N PRO A 445 26.65 19.57 -17.72
CA PRO A 445 25.95 19.16 -18.93
C PRO A 445 25.69 20.36 -19.84
N GLY A 446 25.64 20.12 -21.15
CA GLY A 446 25.27 21.14 -22.13
C GLY A 446 23.87 21.72 -21.88
N ILE A 447 23.66 22.97 -22.30
CA ILE A 447 22.33 23.60 -22.30
C ILE A 447 21.63 23.39 -23.65
N GLU A 448 20.32 23.18 -23.61
CA GLU A 448 19.49 23.12 -24.82
C GLU A 448 19.46 24.50 -25.50
N GLY A 449 19.49 24.54 -26.84
CA GLY A 449 19.48 25.78 -27.62
C GLY A 449 20.88 26.24 -28.04
N PRO A 450 21.39 27.39 -27.55
CA PRO A 450 22.64 28.00 -28.06
C PRO A 450 23.91 27.21 -27.71
N GLY A 451 23.83 26.18 -26.86
CA GLY A 451 24.98 25.43 -26.36
C GLY A 451 25.75 26.20 -25.28
N LEU A 452 26.82 25.60 -24.76
CA LEU A 452 27.63 26.21 -23.71
C LEU A 452 28.44 27.42 -24.25
N PRO A 453 28.69 28.45 -23.41
CA PRO A 453 29.66 29.51 -23.71
C PRO A 453 31.02 28.94 -24.14
N GLU A 454 31.68 29.56 -25.13
CA GLU A 454 32.95 29.07 -25.70
C GLU A 454 34.06 28.92 -24.66
N ASN A 455 34.10 29.81 -23.68
CA ASN A 455 35.04 29.77 -22.55
C ASN A 455 34.89 28.51 -21.68
N LEU A 456 33.69 27.89 -21.65
CA LEU A 456 33.41 26.67 -20.89
C LEU A 456 33.60 25.38 -21.71
N LYS A 457 33.93 25.46 -23.00
CA LYS A 457 34.10 24.26 -23.86
C LYS A 457 35.46 23.58 -23.72
N SER A 458 36.40 24.16 -22.96
CA SER A 458 37.71 23.54 -22.71
C SER A 458 37.56 22.27 -21.87
N GLY A 459 38.20 21.17 -22.27
CA GLY A 459 38.12 19.89 -21.54
C GLY A 459 36.80 19.13 -21.73
N SER A 460 36.09 19.36 -22.83
CA SER A 460 34.80 18.74 -23.10
C SER A 460 34.88 17.25 -23.45
N VAL A 461 33.78 16.56 -23.13
CA VAL A 461 33.57 15.13 -23.34
C VAL A 461 32.32 14.92 -24.18
N SER A 462 32.39 14.03 -25.16
CA SER A 462 31.31 13.73 -26.10
C SER A 462 30.74 12.34 -25.88
N ILE A 463 29.43 12.20 -26.04
CA ILE A 463 28.74 10.90 -26.08
C ILE A 463 28.60 10.51 -27.55
N PRO A 464 29.17 9.37 -27.99
CA PRO A 464 29.03 8.92 -29.37
C PRO A 464 27.57 8.61 -29.71
N LEU A 465 27.05 9.25 -30.77
CA LEU A 465 25.69 9.07 -31.25
C LEU A 465 25.68 8.37 -32.61
N GLY A 466 24.56 7.73 -32.94
CA GLY A 466 24.34 7.15 -34.26
C GLY A 466 24.24 8.23 -35.35
N SER A 467 24.46 7.82 -36.60
CA SER A 467 24.37 8.73 -37.76
C SER A 467 23.00 9.41 -37.84
N GLY A 468 22.99 10.74 -37.98
CA GLY A 468 21.77 11.54 -38.15
C GLY A 468 21.12 12.05 -36.86
N ILE A 469 21.78 11.88 -35.70
CA ILE A 469 21.34 12.46 -34.42
C ILE A 469 22.35 13.51 -33.96
N ASP A 470 21.90 14.75 -33.82
CA ASP A 470 22.77 15.88 -33.48
C ASP A 470 23.01 16.04 -31.97
N SER A 471 22.03 15.68 -31.14
CA SER A 471 22.12 15.80 -29.68
C SER A 471 21.13 14.90 -28.94
N LEU A 472 21.40 14.68 -27.65
CA LEU A 472 20.47 14.05 -26.70
C LEU A 472 19.81 15.13 -25.84
N ASN A 473 18.67 14.80 -25.22
CA ASN A 473 18.14 15.60 -24.12
C ASN A 473 19.21 15.78 -23.03
N ALA A 474 19.34 17.00 -22.50
CA ALA A 474 20.46 17.36 -21.63
C ALA A 474 20.50 16.53 -20.33
N SER A 475 19.34 16.21 -19.75
CA SER A 475 19.26 15.36 -18.56
C SER A 475 19.69 13.91 -18.83
N MET A 476 19.42 13.40 -20.04
CA MET A 476 19.83 12.07 -20.47
C MET A 476 21.33 11.99 -20.76
N ALA A 477 21.89 13.01 -21.41
CA ALA A 477 23.33 13.13 -21.61
C ALA A 477 24.08 13.16 -20.25
N ALA A 478 23.58 13.96 -19.30
CA ALA A 478 24.12 13.99 -17.95
C ALA A 478 24.05 12.61 -17.26
N ALA A 479 22.92 11.89 -17.36
CA ALA A 479 22.78 10.56 -16.78
C ALA A 479 23.77 9.53 -17.37
N ILE A 480 24.01 9.57 -18.68
CA ILE A 480 25.02 8.71 -19.35
C ILE A 480 26.41 9.02 -18.82
N ALA A 481 26.77 10.30 -18.71
CA ALA A 481 28.08 10.71 -18.21
C ALA A 481 28.30 10.31 -16.74
N LEU A 482 27.28 10.48 -15.90
CA LEU A 482 27.30 10.04 -14.51
C LEU A 482 27.44 8.51 -14.39
N TYR A 483 26.76 7.76 -15.26
CA TYR A 483 26.88 6.31 -15.28
C TYR A 483 28.27 5.85 -15.70
N GLU A 484 28.86 6.48 -16.72
CA GLU A 484 30.21 6.17 -17.19
C GLU A 484 31.26 6.50 -16.12
N TRP A 485 31.14 7.63 -15.43
CA TRP A 485 31.96 7.95 -14.26
C TRP A 485 31.82 6.89 -13.15
N MET A 486 30.59 6.50 -12.81
CA MET A 486 30.34 5.50 -11.77
C MET A 486 30.93 4.14 -12.14
N ARG A 487 30.83 3.73 -13.41
CA ARG A 487 31.39 2.48 -13.95
C ARG A 487 32.91 2.38 -13.78
N GLN A 488 33.62 3.51 -13.81
CA GLN A 488 35.07 3.56 -13.63
C GLN A 488 35.51 3.44 -12.16
N LYS A 489 34.58 3.52 -11.20
CA LYS A 489 34.89 3.29 -9.80
C LYS A 489 35.05 1.79 -9.52
N PRO A 490 35.93 1.40 -8.58
CA PRO A 490 35.98 0.02 -8.10
C PRO A 490 34.60 -0.40 -7.59
N VAL A 491 34.16 -1.61 -7.95
CA VAL A 491 32.93 -2.21 -7.40
C VAL A 491 33.09 -2.29 -5.89
N ARG A 492 32.18 -1.64 -5.15
CA ARG A 492 32.13 -1.70 -3.69
C ARG A 492 31.67 -3.06 -3.20
#